data_AF-A0A9Q0S040-F1
#
_entry.id   AF-A0A9Q0S040-F1
#
_cell.length_a   1.000
_cell.length_b   1.000
_cell.length_c   1.000
_cell.angle_alpha   90.00
_cell.angle_beta   90.00
_cell.angle_gamma   90.00
#
_symmetry.space_group_name_H-M   'P 1'
#
loop_
_entity.id
_entity.type
_entity.pdbx_description
1 polymer ?
#
loop_
_entity_poly.entity_id
_entity_poly.type
_entity_poly.pdbx_seq_one_letter_code
_entity_poly.pdbx_strand_id
1 'polypeptide(L)'
;MATSKFNFEWHDELLVSACNIPYWNKAAQIWESIDGNWHSMEEMKLESLQKTLKVLIEVSKLGKDRQWIIAQEAFGFLKSIIAFPKPNHRDITSRAWQLIFNLVAGNTENQKKIWKECHGLLLKYLRKDFPYKDTCRLIVYNIHSIGRQGRNEATTMLNILLHSFYNERVKAKAPLKEQGLTTFLEHFIIYEKNFSIMYLNITGCEKLALLQFTIDYLERKYADGQKGIPISVEHLFSMCNDFISKCQQNLGCPSSEDLQSIFLLFKVIAIVSNEKYYSLDQFDFELLRNVVQLLTFIRYNADVAVEAFSTINMLKHALLMTISNLVKTNNSHKEMAKDSGIIEELVNLIEAEGGDIFLYRYTIYALMDLCKGNPNMEYLSGIVTQREHKASPVLLKLAREIQWNTSP
;
A
#
# COMPACT_ATOMS: atom_id res chain seq x y z
N MET A 1 -33.31 51.26 -9.77
CA MET A 1 -33.15 50.09 -10.67
C MET A 1 -32.33 49.05 -9.91
N ALA A 2 -32.97 48.34 -8.99
CA ALA A 2 -33.41 46.95 -9.14
C ALA A 2 -32.28 45.95 -8.85
N THR A 3 -31.87 45.92 -7.58
CA THR A 3 -31.17 44.82 -6.92
C THR A 3 -32.15 43.66 -6.74
N SER A 4 -32.07 42.61 -7.57
CA SER A 4 -32.83 41.39 -7.33
C SER A 4 -32.10 40.52 -6.30
N LYS A 5 -32.54 40.62 -5.05
CA LYS A 5 -32.45 39.55 -4.05
C LYS A 5 -33.01 38.27 -4.69
N PHE A 6 -32.15 37.29 -4.98
CA PHE A 6 -32.56 35.91 -5.20
C PHE A 6 -32.24 35.12 -3.93
N ASN A 7 -33.30 34.53 -3.38
CA ASN A 7 -33.44 34.02 -2.02
C ASN A 7 -32.37 33.01 -1.59
N PHE A 8 -31.70 33.34 -0.48
CA PHE A 8 -30.96 32.41 0.37
C PHE A 8 -31.86 31.67 1.38
N GLU A 9 -33.18 31.95 1.41
CA GLU A 9 -34.13 31.41 2.40
C GLU A 9 -34.53 29.94 2.16
N TRP A 10 -34.30 29.38 0.96
CA TRP A 10 -34.72 28.00 0.64
C TRP A 10 -33.83 26.93 1.28
N HIS A 11 -32.59 27.25 1.66
CA HIS A 11 -31.64 26.24 2.13
C HIS A 11 -31.86 25.85 3.61
N ASP A 12 -32.28 26.82 4.43
CA ASP A 12 -32.57 26.60 5.85
C ASP A 12 -34.01 26.09 6.06
N GLU A 13 -34.98 26.53 5.26
CA GLU A 13 -36.34 25.95 5.29
C GLU A 13 -36.37 24.49 4.82
N LEU A 14 -35.55 24.08 3.84
CA LEU A 14 -35.46 22.68 3.42
C LEU A 14 -34.78 21.78 4.48
N LEU A 15 -33.82 22.28 5.25
CA LEU A 15 -33.20 21.52 6.34
C LEU A 15 -34.12 21.42 7.56
N VAL A 16 -34.86 22.49 7.87
CA VAL A 16 -35.89 22.48 8.92
C VAL A 16 -37.12 21.67 8.49
N SER A 17 -37.49 21.66 7.19
CA SER A 17 -38.62 20.88 6.65
C SER A 17 -38.27 19.44 6.29
N ALA A 18 -37.00 19.07 6.14
CA ALA A 18 -36.59 17.68 5.93
C ALA A 18 -36.73 16.82 7.20
N CYS A 19 -36.87 17.48 8.37
CA CYS A 19 -37.34 16.89 9.61
C CYS A 19 -38.87 16.71 9.67
N ASN A 20 -39.61 17.27 8.70
CA ASN A 20 -41.06 17.26 8.65
C ASN A 20 -41.57 16.10 7.78
N ILE A 21 -42.40 15.24 8.38
CA ILE A 21 -43.07 14.07 7.78
C ILE A 21 -43.70 14.32 6.39
N PRO A 22 -44.24 15.51 6.05
CA PRO A 22 -44.82 15.78 4.72
C PRO A 22 -43.84 15.65 3.54
N TYR A 23 -42.56 15.96 3.72
CA TYR A 23 -41.57 15.83 2.64
C TYR A 23 -41.24 14.36 2.36
N TRP A 24 -41.25 13.51 3.40
CA TRP A 24 -41.15 12.06 3.28
C TRP A 24 -42.34 11.46 2.53
N ASN A 25 -43.55 11.99 2.75
CA ASN A 25 -44.72 11.52 2.01
C ASN A 25 -44.68 11.94 0.53
N LYS A 26 -44.20 13.15 0.21
CA LYS A 26 -44.06 13.62 -1.18
C LYS A 26 -42.92 12.91 -1.91
N ALA A 27 -41.81 12.68 -1.21
CA ALA A 27 -40.79 11.74 -1.59
C ALA A 27 -41.44 10.38 -1.90
N ALA A 28 -42.03 9.71 -0.91
CA ALA A 28 -42.61 8.38 -1.03
C ALA A 28 -43.60 8.28 -2.19
N GLN A 29 -44.45 9.29 -2.42
CA GLN A 29 -45.33 9.37 -3.58
C GLN A 29 -44.59 9.46 -4.92
N ILE A 30 -43.52 10.25 -4.99
CA ILE A 30 -42.65 10.25 -6.18
C ILE A 30 -42.05 8.85 -6.34
N TRP A 31 -41.55 8.23 -5.27
CA TRP A 31 -40.97 6.88 -5.25
C TRP A 31 -41.92 5.77 -5.70
N GLU A 32 -43.16 5.76 -5.19
CA GLU A 32 -44.23 4.85 -5.59
C GLU A 32 -44.60 5.03 -7.06
N SER A 33 -44.48 6.24 -7.60
CA SER A 33 -44.69 6.50 -9.03
C SER A 33 -43.49 6.11 -9.92
N ILE A 34 -42.32 5.82 -9.33
CA ILE A 34 -41.15 5.29 -10.03
C ILE A 34 -41.22 3.76 -9.98
N ASP A 35 -42.11 3.18 -10.77
CA ASP A 35 -42.42 1.75 -10.81
C ASP A 35 -41.28 0.91 -11.41
N GLY A 36 -40.13 0.87 -10.72
CA GLY A 36 -38.93 0.10 -11.04
C GLY A 36 -38.17 0.50 -12.32
N ASN A 37 -38.80 1.23 -13.23
CA ASN A 37 -38.31 1.46 -14.59
C ASN A 37 -37.89 2.91 -14.81
N TRP A 38 -36.91 3.39 -14.03
CA TRP A 38 -36.34 4.73 -14.22
C TRP A 38 -35.74 4.93 -15.63
N HIS A 39 -35.58 3.83 -16.38
CA HIS A 39 -35.14 3.84 -17.76
C HIS A 39 -36.15 4.42 -18.75
N SER A 40 -37.44 4.48 -18.42
CA SER A 40 -38.48 5.04 -19.28
C SER A 40 -39.05 6.35 -18.75
N MET A 41 -38.38 7.00 -17.80
CA MET A 41 -38.86 8.26 -17.22
C MET A 41 -38.73 9.44 -18.17
N GLU A 42 -39.80 10.23 -18.23
CA GLU A 42 -39.83 11.55 -18.87
C GLU A 42 -38.89 12.53 -18.18
N GLU A 43 -38.40 13.52 -18.92
CA GLU A 43 -37.40 14.50 -18.47
C GLU A 43 -37.83 15.27 -17.20
N MET A 44 -39.10 15.68 -17.11
CA MET A 44 -39.65 16.36 -15.94
C MET A 44 -39.59 15.49 -14.67
N LYS A 45 -39.72 14.16 -14.80
CA LYS A 45 -39.59 13.23 -13.68
C LYS A 45 -38.13 13.03 -13.27
N LEU A 46 -37.19 13.11 -14.22
CA LEU A 46 -35.75 13.03 -13.94
C LEU A 46 -35.25 14.23 -13.14
N GLU A 47 -35.71 15.45 -13.43
CA GLU A 47 -35.36 16.64 -12.66
C GLU A 47 -35.88 16.53 -11.21
N SER A 48 -37.11 16.04 -11.06
CA SER A 48 -37.71 15.79 -9.74
C SER A 48 -36.90 14.74 -8.97
N LEU A 49 -36.49 13.65 -9.62
CA LEU A 49 -35.62 12.63 -9.03
C LEU A 49 -34.26 13.21 -8.59
N GLN A 50 -33.65 14.08 -9.38
CA GLN A 50 -32.38 14.74 -8.99
C GLN A 50 -32.54 15.59 -7.73
N LYS A 51 -33.60 16.41 -7.65
CA LYS A 51 -33.90 17.23 -6.45
C LYS A 51 -34.12 16.34 -5.24
N THR A 52 -34.87 15.28 -5.43
CA THR A 52 -35.20 14.30 -4.41
C THR A 52 -33.95 13.57 -3.87
N LEU A 53 -33.04 13.10 -4.74
CA LEU A 53 -31.77 12.51 -4.31
C LEU A 53 -30.90 13.53 -3.55
N LYS A 54 -30.89 14.81 -3.98
CA LYS A 54 -30.16 15.88 -3.26
C LYS A 54 -30.67 16.04 -1.83
N VAL A 55 -31.99 16.05 -1.62
CA VAL A 55 -32.59 16.13 -0.28
C VAL A 55 -32.22 14.92 0.56
N LEU A 56 -32.33 13.71 0.01
CA LEU A 56 -31.96 12.49 0.76
C LEU A 56 -30.48 12.47 1.16
N ILE A 57 -29.59 12.99 0.31
CA ILE A 57 -28.16 13.12 0.64
C ILE A 57 -28.00 14.01 1.87
N GLU A 58 -28.67 15.16 1.95
CA GLU A 58 -28.59 16.02 3.14
C GLU A 58 -29.23 15.36 4.38
N VAL A 59 -30.38 14.70 4.23
CA VAL A 59 -31.04 13.99 5.33
C VAL A 59 -30.19 12.84 5.87
N SER A 60 -29.47 12.12 5.00
CA SER A 60 -28.60 11.02 5.40
C SER A 60 -27.42 11.46 6.29
N LYS A 61 -27.10 12.76 6.31
CA LYS A 61 -26.05 13.32 7.17
C LYS A 61 -26.55 13.63 8.59
N LEU A 62 -27.87 13.67 8.81
CA LEU A 62 -28.47 14.08 10.10
C LEU A 62 -28.42 12.99 11.17
N GLY A 63 -28.03 11.76 10.84
CA GLY A 63 -27.83 10.69 11.82
C GLY A 63 -28.23 9.30 11.36
N LYS A 64 -27.89 8.29 12.16
CA LYS A 64 -28.06 6.86 11.82
C LYS A 64 -29.52 6.45 11.65
N ASP A 65 -30.44 7.02 12.43
CA ASP A 65 -31.87 6.70 12.33
C ASP A 65 -32.45 7.14 10.98
N ARG A 66 -32.04 8.32 10.50
CA ARG A 66 -32.45 8.82 9.19
C ARG A 66 -31.86 7.99 8.06
N GLN A 67 -30.58 7.63 8.17
CA GLN A 67 -29.95 6.70 7.21
C GLN A 67 -30.68 5.35 7.19
N TRP A 68 -31.10 4.82 8.34
CA TRP A 68 -31.84 3.56 8.41
C TRP A 68 -33.17 3.65 7.68
N ILE A 69 -33.97 4.71 7.93
CA ILE A 69 -35.25 4.93 7.25
C ILE A 69 -35.03 5.04 5.72
N ILE A 70 -34.06 5.83 5.27
CA ILE A 70 -33.74 5.93 3.83
C ILE A 70 -33.40 4.55 3.25
N ALA A 71 -32.59 3.75 3.96
CA ALA A 71 -32.21 2.42 3.50
C ALA A 71 -33.38 1.42 3.50
N GLN A 72 -34.41 1.62 4.32
CA GLN A 72 -35.62 0.81 4.26
C GLN A 72 -36.47 1.14 3.03
N GLU A 73 -36.73 2.42 2.82
CA GLU A 73 -37.72 2.87 1.83
C GLU A 73 -37.14 3.03 0.42
N ALA A 74 -35.93 3.58 0.29
CA ALA A 74 -35.38 3.99 -0.99
C ALA A 74 -34.35 3.02 -1.59
N PHE A 75 -33.86 2.04 -0.83
CA PHE A 75 -32.69 1.27 -1.24
C PHE A 75 -32.93 0.38 -2.47
N GLY A 76 -34.11 -0.25 -2.59
CA GLY A 76 -34.44 -1.05 -3.77
C GLY A 76 -34.36 -0.24 -5.07
N PHE A 77 -34.75 1.03 -5.00
CA PHE A 77 -34.64 1.97 -6.11
C PHE A 77 -33.20 2.45 -6.34
N LEU A 78 -32.45 2.78 -5.28
CA LEU A 78 -31.02 3.13 -5.42
C LEU A 78 -30.23 1.99 -6.07
N LYS A 79 -30.53 0.75 -5.69
CA LYS A 79 -29.97 -0.47 -6.29
C LYS A 79 -30.26 -0.55 -7.78
N SER A 80 -31.46 -0.21 -8.25
CA SER A 80 -31.77 -0.23 -9.69
C SER A 80 -31.02 0.85 -10.47
N ILE A 81 -30.83 2.04 -9.88
CA ILE A 81 -30.00 3.10 -10.49
C ILE A 81 -28.55 2.62 -10.65
N ILE A 82 -27.94 2.07 -9.59
CA ILE A 82 -26.54 1.64 -9.67
C ILE A 82 -26.36 0.35 -10.46
N ALA A 83 -27.36 -0.52 -10.55
CA ALA A 83 -27.29 -1.73 -11.37
C ALA A 83 -27.27 -1.43 -12.87
N PHE A 84 -27.97 -0.37 -13.28
CA PHE A 84 -28.19 -0.03 -14.68
C PHE A 84 -27.90 1.45 -14.99
N PRO A 85 -26.68 1.95 -14.73
CA PRO A 85 -26.36 3.37 -14.87
C PRO A 85 -26.56 3.86 -16.32
N LYS A 86 -27.23 5.01 -16.49
CA LYS A 86 -27.45 5.62 -17.81
C LYS A 86 -26.37 6.65 -18.15
N PRO A 87 -25.70 6.54 -19.31
CA PRO A 87 -24.67 7.50 -19.73
C PRO A 87 -25.14 8.95 -19.78
N ASN A 88 -26.42 9.17 -20.14
CA ASN A 88 -27.02 10.50 -20.29
C ASN A 88 -27.53 11.09 -18.95
N HIS A 89 -27.48 10.34 -17.86
CA HIS A 89 -27.95 10.78 -16.53
C HIS A 89 -26.89 10.53 -15.46
N ARG A 90 -25.68 11.04 -15.71
CA ARG A 90 -24.53 10.91 -14.80
C ARG A 90 -24.79 11.54 -13.44
N ASP A 91 -25.54 12.63 -13.37
CA ASP A 91 -25.82 13.31 -12.10
C ASP A 91 -26.71 12.48 -11.17
N ILE A 92 -27.73 11.83 -11.72
CA ILE A 92 -28.61 10.92 -10.95
C ILE A 92 -27.79 9.74 -10.43
N THR A 93 -26.99 9.14 -11.31
CA THR A 93 -26.12 8.00 -10.97
C THR A 93 -25.10 8.39 -9.90
N SER A 94 -24.45 9.54 -10.05
CA SER A 94 -23.49 10.09 -9.09
C SER A 94 -24.12 10.31 -7.72
N ARG A 95 -25.30 10.94 -7.67
CA ARG A 95 -26.04 11.17 -6.43
C ARG A 95 -26.50 9.88 -5.78
N ALA A 96 -26.91 8.87 -6.55
CA ALA A 96 -27.28 7.57 -6.01
C ALA A 96 -26.07 6.87 -5.35
N TRP A 97 -24.90 6.89 -6.00
CA TRP A 97 -23.66 6.39 -5.39
C TRP A 97 -23.27 7.15 -4.12
N GLN A 98 -23.35 8.48 -4.14
CA GLN A 98 -23.07 9.32 -2.98
C GLN A 98 -24.04 9.03 -1.82
N LEU A 99 -25.33 8.86 -2.11
CA LEU A 99 -26.31 8.51 -1.10
C LEU A 99 -26.00 7.14 -0.49
N ILE A 100 -25.76 6.11 -1.31
CA ILE A 100 -25.38 4.77 -0.81
C ILE A 100 -24.13 4.86 0.08
N PHE A 101 -23.12 5.64 -0.30
CA PHE A 101 -21.94 5.89 0.52
C PHE A 101 -22.31 6.47 1.90
N ASN A 102 -23.16 7.50 1.94
CA ASN A 102 -23.62 8.06 3.22
C ASN A 102 -24.42 7.03 4.04
N LEU A 103 -25.24 6.18 3.40
CA LEU A 103 -26.03 5.17 4.08
C LEU A 103 -25.17 4.11 4.77
N VAL A 104 -23.99 3.78 4.22
CA VAL A 104 -23.06 2.82 4.83
C VAL A 104 -22.09 3.47 5.83
N ALA A 105 -21.94 4.79 5.85
CA ALA A 105 -20.96 5.47 6.69
C ALA A 105 -21.35 5.39 8.18
N GLY A 106 -20.66 4.52 8.94
CA GLY A 106 -20.83 4.39 10.39
C GLY A 106 -22.14 3.73 10.84
N ASN A 107 -22.88 3.08 9.94
CA ASN A 107 -24.19 2.49 10.21
C ASN A 107 -24.21 0.98 9.92
N THR A 108 -23.93 0.20 10.97
CA THR A 108 -23.72 -1.27 10.90
C THR A 108 -24.91 -2.03 10.33
N GLU A 109 -26.14 -1.58 10.61
CA GLU A 109 -27.34 -2.25 10.08
C GLU A 109 -27.50 -1.99 8.58
N ASN A 110 -27.26 -0.76 8.13
CA ASN A 110 -27.24 -0.44 6.72
C ASN A 110 -26.12 -1.16 5.98
N GLN A 111 -24.90 -1.21 6.54
CA GLN A 111 -23.78 -1.94 5.94
C GLN A 111 -24.13 -3.41 5.72
N LYS A 112 -24.75 -4.08 6.70
CA LYS A 112 -25.23 -5.46 6.56
C LYS A 112 -26.31 -5.61 5.48
N LYS A 113 -27.32 -4.75 5.48
CA LYS A 113 -28.42 -4.80 4.51
C LYS A 113 -27.91 -4.60 3.09
N ILE A 114 -27.14 -3.53 2.87
CA ILE A 114 -26.60 -3.16 1.57
C ILE A 114 -25.64 -4.24 1.07
N TRP A 115 -24.81 -4.83 1.94
CA TRP A 115 -23.97 -5.96 1.55
C TRP A 115 -24.79 -7.15 1.09
N LYS A 116 -25.76 -7.59 1.90
CA LYS A 116 -26.61 -8.75 1.58
C LYS A 116 -27.29 -8.61 0.21
N GLU A 117 -27.73 -7.41 -0.13
CA GLU A 117 -28.50 -7.17 -1.35
C GLU A 117 -27.66 -6.78 -2.57
N CYS A 118 -26.47 -6.21 -2.37
CA CYS A 118 -25.63 -5.67 -3.46
C CYS A 118 -24.23 -6.31 -3.54
N HIS A 119 -23.90 -7.32 -2.74
CA HIS A 119 -22.57 -7.96 -2.72
C HIS A 119 -22.00 -8.24 -4.12
N GLY A 120 -22.73 -9.02 -4.94
CA GLY A 120 -22.27 -9.37 -6.29
C GLY A 120 -22.13 -8.16 -7.22
N LEU A 121 -23.00 -7.16 -7.06
CA LEU A 121 -22.95 -5.93 -7.86
C LEU A 121 -21.75 -5.06 -7.48
N LEU A 122 -21.49 -4.88 -6.19
CA LEU A 122 -20.35 -4.12 -5.67
C LEU A 122 -19.03 -4.77 -6.07
N LEU A 123 -18.90 -6.10 -5.94
CA LEU A 123 -17.71 -6.82 -6.39
C LEU A 123 -17.51 -6.79 -7.91
N LYS A 124 -18.60 -6.74 -8.69
CA LYS A 124 -18.52 -6.54 -10.14
C LYS A 124 -17.97 -5.15 -10.46
N TYR A 125 -18.47 -4.12 -9.79
CA TYR A 125 -18.00 -2.76 -9.99
C TYR A 125 -16.58 -2.52 -9.49
N LEU A 126 -16.18 -3.15 -8.39
CA LEU A 126 -14.81 -3.06 -7.87
C LEU A 126 -13.75 -3.51 -8.88
N ARG A 127 -14.11 -4.46 -9.77
CA ARG A 127 -13.25 -4.98 -10.85
C ARG A 127 -13.28 -4.14 -12.13
N LYS A 128 -14.34 -3.35 -12.34
CA LYS A 128 -14.57 -2.65 -13.59
C LYS A 128 -13.91 -1.28 -13.53
N ASP A 129 -13.36 -0.83 -14.66
CA ASP A 129 -13.02 0.58 -14.81
C ASP A 129 -14.29 1.37 -15.14
N PHE A 130 -14.73 2.24 -14.23
CA PHE A 130 -15.93 3.06 -14.37
C PHE A 130 -15.86 4.35 -13.55
N PRO A 131 -16.65 5.39 -13.88
CA PRO A 131 -16.50 6.74 -13.32
C PRO A 131 -16.68 6.85 -11.80
N TYR A 132 -17.35 5.89 -11.15
CA TYR A 132 -17.64 5.92 -9.72
C TYR A 132 -16.91 4.81 -8.95
N LYS A 133 -15.84 4.26 -9.53
CA LYS A 133 -15.06 3.17 -8.91
C LYS A 133 -14.49 3.55 -7.56
N ASP A 134 -14.04 4.78 -7.38
CA ASP A 134 -13.49 5.25 -6.11
C ASP A 134 -14.56 5.33 -5.01
N THR A 135 -15.75 5.84 -5.33
CA THR A 135 -16.90 5.81 -4.41
C THR A 135 -17.31 4.38 -4.08
N CYS A 136 -17.30 3.47 -5.05
CA CYS A 136 -17.56 2.06 -4.82
C CYS A 136 -16.52 1.41 -3.89
N ARG A 137 -15.22 1.72 -4.08
CA ARG A 137 -14.14 1.28 -3.17
C ARG A 137 -14.39 1.74 -1.74
N LEU A 138 -14.78 3.01 -1.55
CA LEU A 138 -15.12 3.56 -0.24
C LEU A 138 -16.37 2.93 0.39
N ILE A 139 -17.40 2.61 -0.40
CA ILE A 139 -18.58 1.88 0.08
C ILE A 139 -18.19 0.49 0.57
N VAL A 140 -17.43 -0.25 -0.24
CA VAL A 140 -16.99 -1.61 0.11
C VAL A 140 -16.04 -1.57 1.31
N TYR A 141 -15.13 -0.60 1.39
CA TYR A 141 -14.29 -0.35 2.55
C TYR A 141 -15.12 -0.16 3.83
N ASN A 142 -16.11 0.73 3.81
CA ASN A 142 -16.98 0.95 4.95
C ASN A 142 -17.72 -0.33 5.36
N ILE A 143 -18.16 -1.15 4.41
CA ILE A 143 -18.81 -2.43 4.71
C ILE A 143 -17.81 -3.44 5.29
N HIS A 144 -16.59 -3.50 4.75
CA HIS A 144 -15.54 -4.45 5.15
C HIS A 144 -15.00 -4.16 6.55
N SER A 145 -14.77 -2.88 6.87
CA SER A 145 -14.07 -2.45 8.09
C SER A 145 -14.75 -2.84 9.42
N ILE A 146 -15.99 -3.32 9.39
CA ILE A 146 -16.71 -3.86 10.55
C ILE A 146 -16.27 -5.30 10.90
N GLY A 147 -15.41 -5.92 10.10
CA GLY A 147 -14.76 -7.19 10.45
C GLY A 147 -15.69 -8.41 10.39
N ARG A 148 -16.73 -8.36 9.54
CA ARG A 148 -17.72 -9.45 9.38
C ARG A 148 -17.55 -10.28 8.12
N GLN A 149 -16.57 -9.95 7.27
CA GLN A 149 -16.37 -10.69 6.02
C GLN A 149 -15.52 -11.93 6.27
N GLY A 150 -15.85 -13.02 5.57
CA GLY A 150 -15.05 -14.24 5.63
C GLY A 150 -13.65 -14.00 5.06
N ARG A 151 -12.66 -14.76 5.54
CA ARG A 151 -11.27 -14.66 5.06
C ARG A 151 -11.16 -14.69 3.53
N ASN A 152 -11.86 -15.62 2.88
CA ASN A 152 -11.84 -15.78 1.42
C ASN A 152 -12.34 -14.54 0.68
N GLU A 153 -13.31 -13.85 1.27
CA GLU A 153 -13.92 -12.65 0.71
C GLU A 153 -12.98 -11.44 0.84
N ALA A 154 -12.33 -11.31 2.00
CA ALA A 154 -11.26 -10.33 2.22
C ALA A 154 -10.10 -10.53 1.21
N THR A 155 -9.66 -11.78 1.01
CA THR A 155 -8.64 -12.13 -0.01
C THR A 155 -9.09 -11.77 -1.42
N THR A 156 -10.35 -12.06 -1.76
CA THR A 156 -10.92 -11.69 -3.07
C THR A 156 -10.90 -10.18 -3.28
N MET A 157 -11.33 -9.40 -2.28
CA MET A 157 -11.30 -7.94 -2.35
C MET A 157 -9.87 -7.41 -2.49
N LEU A 158 -8.93 -7.91 -1.68
CA LEU A 158 -7.54 -7.51 -1.75
C LEU A 158 -6.94 -7.77 -3.14
N ASN A 159 -7.16 -8.95 -3.72
CA ASN A 159 -6.68 -9.26 -5.08
C ASN A 159 -7.26 -8.31 -6.13
N ILE A 160 -8.55 -7.96 -6.04
CA ILE A 160 -9.17 -6.99 -6.96
C ILE A 160 -8.50 -5.62 -6.84
N LEU A 161 -8.30 -5.14 -5.62
CA LEU A 161 -7.68 -3.83 -5.36
C LEU A 161 -6.22 -3.81 -5.85
N LEU A 162 -5.45 -4.87 -5.59
CA LEU A 162 -4.07 -5.00 -6.02
C LEU A 162 -3.94 -5.08 -7.54
N HIS A 163 -4.82 -5.83 -8.19
CA HIS A 163 -4.86 -5.88 -9.65
C HIS A 163 -5.15 -4.50 -10.25
N SER A 164 -6.07 -3.75 -9.65
CA SER A 164 -6.37 -2.38 -10.08
C SER A 164 -5.20 -1.44 -9.84
N PHE A 165 -4.56 -1.52 -8.67
CA PHE A 165 -3.36 -0.75 -8.36
C PHE A 165 -2.23 -1.07 -9.33
N TYR A 166 -2.00 -2.35 -9.64
CA TYR A 166 -1.00 -2.76 -10.62
C TYR A 166 -1.23 -2.07 -11.97
N ASN A 167 -2.45 -2.15 -12.51
CA ASN A 167 -2.77 -1.58 -13.81
C ASN A 167 -2.71 -0.04 -13.82
N GLU A 168 -3.27 0.61 -12.80
CA GLU A 168 -3.38 2.07 -12.71
C GLU A 168 -2.03 2.74 -12.35
N ARG A 169 -1.24 2.12 -11.48
CA ARG A 169 -0.04 2.73 -10.90
C ARG A 169 1.26 2.11 -11.41
N VAL A 170 1.41 0.80 -11.29
CA VAL A 170 2.67 0.11 -11.60
C VAL A 170 2.91 0.07 -13.11
N LYS A 171 1.91 -0.42 -13.86
CA LYS A 171 1.99 -0.59 -15.30
C LYS A 171 1.86 0.74 -16.05
N ALA A 172 0.87 1.55 -15.72
CA ALA A 172 0.63 2.83 -16.38
C ALA A 172 1.57 3.97 -15.90
N LYS A 173 2.37 3.74 -14.84
CA LYS A 173 3.25 4.73 -14.21
C LYS A 173 2.54 6.05 -13.83
N ALA A 174 1.22 6.01 -13.61
CA ALA A 174 0.44 7.19 -13.27
C ALA A 174 0.62 7.54 -11.79
N PRO A 175 0.44 8.81 -11.37
CA PRO A 175 0.39 9.15 -9.96
C PRO A 175 -0.85 8.54 -9.29
N LEU A 176 -0.72 8.16 -8.02
CA LEU A 176 -1.83 7.65 -7.21
C LEU A 176 -2.80 8.80 -6.89
N LYS A 177 -3.92 8.88 -7.61
CA LYS A 177 -4.94 9.92 -7.43
C LYS A 177 -6.18 9.45 -6.65
N GLU A 178 -6.36 8.15 -6.52
CA GLU A 178 -7.61 7.56 -6.02
C GLU A 178 -7.55 7.33 -4.50
N GLN A 179 -8.29 8.16 -3.78
CA GLN A 179 -8.33 8.15 -2.31
C GLN A 179 -8.92 6.84 -1.79
N GLY A 180 -10.02 6.36 -2.38
CA GLY A 180 -10.67 5.12 -1.98
C GLY A 180 -9.81 3.88 -2.14
N LEU A 181 -9.03 3.78 -3.22
CA LEU A 181 -8.07 2.67 -3.39
C LEU A 181 -7.01 2.67 -2.29
N THR A 182 -6.43 3.85 -2.05
CA THR A 182 -5.38 4.04 -1.06
C THR A 182 -5.90 3.70 0.33
N THR A 183 -7.01 4.31 0.75
CA THR A 183 -7.63 4.08 2.06
C THR A 183 -7.97 2.60 2.27
N PHE A 184 -8.47 1.92 1.23
CA PHE A 184 -8.86 0.52 1.38
C PHE A 184 -7.64 -0.41 1.48
N LEU A 185 -6.59 -0.19 0.68
CA LEU A 185 -5.34 -0.96 0.79
C LEU A 185 -4.62 -0.68 2.13
N GLU A 186 -4.61 0.56 2.60
CA GLU A 186 -4.09 0.92 3.93
C GLU A 186 -4.79 0.11 5.02
N HIS A 187 -6.11 -0.04 4.94
CA HIS A 187 -6.85 -0.81 5.92
C HIS A 187 -6.38 -2.28 6.01
N PHE A 188 -6.08 -2.91 4.88
CA PHE A 188 -5.54 -4.27 4.86
C PHE A 188 -4.18 -4.37 5.56
N ILE A 189 -3.28 -3.43 5.28
CA ILE A 189 -1.92 -3.50 5.84
C ILE A 189 -1.88 -3.15 7.33
N ILE A 190 -2.79 -2.27 7.79
CA ILE A 190 -2.77 -1.76 9.17
C ILE A 190 -3.68 -2.58 10.10
N TYR A 191 -4.90 -2.89 9.65
CA TYR A 191 -5.98 -3.35 10.54
C TYR A 191 -6.44 -4.80 10.28
N GLU A 192 -6.19 -5.38 9.11
CA GLU A 192 -6.65 -6.74 8.80
C GLU A 192 -5.78 -7.80 9.49
N LYS A 193 -6.35 -8.46 10.50
CA LYS A 193 -5.65 -9.48 11.31
C LYS A 193 -5.18 -10.69 10.50
N ASN A 194 -5.87 -11.02 9.41
CA ASN A 194 -5.49 -12.15 8.57
C ASN A 194 -4.53 -11.77 7.43
N PHE A 195 -4.03 -10.53 7.40
CA PHE A 195 -3.24 -10.04 6.28
C PHE A 195 -1.99 -10.89 6.05
N SER A 196 -1.28 -11.34 7.08
CA SER A 196 -0.12 -12.23 6.95
C SER A 196 -0.43 -13.50 6.15
N ILE A 197 -1.57 -14.14 6.44
CA ILE A 197 -2.03 -15.34 5.72
C ILE A 197 -2.42 -14.98 4.28
N MET A 198 -3.10 -13.84 4.10
CA MET A 198 -3.49 -13.35 2.78
C MET A 198 -2.26 -13.06 1.91
N TYR A 199 -1.28 -12.37 2.47
CA TYR A 199 -0.01 -12.02 1.84
C TYR A 199 0.72 -13.23 1.26
N LEU A 200 0.78 -14.34 2.00
CA LEU A 200 1.43 -15.57 1.54
C LEU A 200 0.70 -16.24 0.37
N ASN A 201 -0.61 -16.01 0.23
CA ASN A 201 -1.43 -16.56 -0.85
C ASN A 201 -1.49 -15.64 -2.09
N ILE A 202 -0.94 -14.44 -2.02
CA ILE A 202 -0.87 -13.52 -3.17
C ILE A 202 0.34 -13.88 -4.00
N THR A 203 0.15 -14.01 -5.31
CA THR A 203 1.18 -14.36 -6.30
C THR A 203 1.14 -13.36 -7.45
N GLY A 204 2.09 -13.44 -8.38
CA GLY A 204 1.99 -12.70 -9.63
C GLY A 204 2.18 -11.19 -9.47
N CYS A 205 1.56 -10.46 -10.40
CA CYS A 205 1.58 -9.01 -10.43
C CYS A 205 0.93 -8.35 -9.20
N GLU A 206 -0.03 -9.01 -8.57
CA GLU A 206 -0.69 -8.56 -7.35
C GLU A 206 0.30 -8.51 -6.17
N LYS A 207 1.23 -9.47 -6.08
CA LYS A 207 2.27 -9.49 -5.06
C LYS A 207 3.21 -8.31 -5.22
N LEU A 208 3.64 -8.04 -6.44
CA LEU A 208 4.48 -6.88 -6.76
C LEU A 208 3.75 -5.55 -6.44
N ALA A 209 2.46 -5.47 -6.80
CA ALA A 209 1.62 -4.31 -6.49
C ALA A 209 1.50 -4.07 -4.98
N LEU A 210 1.33 -5.13 -4.19
CA LEU A 210 1.23 -5.01 -2.73
C LEU A 210 2.53 -4.51 -2.10
N LEU A 211 3.67 -5.03 -2.55
CA LEU A 211 4.97 -4.60 -2.05
C LEU A 211 5.25 -3.15 -2.45
N GLN A 212 4.98 -2.79 -3.71
CA GLN A 212 5.13 -1.40 -4.17
C GLN A 212 4.20 -0.44 -3.42
N PHE A 213 2.95 -0.83 -3.16
CA PHE A 213 2.04 -0.03 -2.36
C PHE A 213 2.54 0.16 -0.93
N THR A 214 3.06 -0.90 -0.31
CA THR A 214 3.64 -0.85 1.03
C THR A 214 4.81 0.15 1.09
N ILE A 215 5.69 0.15 0.09
CA ILE A 215 6.79 1.11 -0.05
C ILE A 215 6.24 2.54 -0.16
N ASP A 216 5.37 2.80 -1.14
CA ASP A 216 4.78 4.13 -1.39
C ASP A 216 4.05 4.67 -0.14
N TYR A 217 3.43 3.78 0.64
CA TYR A 217 2.76 4.11 1.90
C TYR A 217 3.76 4.49 2.99
N LEU A 218 4.78 3.67 3.23
CA LEU A 218 5.79 3.91 4.26
C LEU A 218 6.55 5.20 3.99
N GLU A 219 7.03 5.40 2.76
CA GLU A 219 7.75 6.62 2.37
C GLU A 219 6.92 7.88 2.63
N ARG A 220 5.61 7.85 2.31
CA ARG A 220 4.70 8.96 2.57
C ARG A 220 4.54 9.23 4.07
N LYS A 221 4.31 8.19 4.88
CA LYS A 221 4.14 8.37 6.34
C LYS A 221 5.39 8.93 7.00
N TYR A 222 6.58 8.50 6.56
CA TYR A 222 7.84 9.04 7.07
C TYR A 222 8.12 10.45 6.58
N ALA A 223 7.79 10.78 5.33
CA ALA A 223 7.88 12.14 4.82
C ALA A 223 6.96 13.12 5.59
N ASP A 224 5.80 12.65 6.05
CA ASP A 224 4.88 13.40 6.90
C ASP A 224 5.35 13.51 8.38
N GLY A 225 6.51 12.94 8.71
CA GLY A 225 7.11 13.00 10.05
C GLY A 225 6.44 12.10 11.09
N GLN A 226 5.62 11.11 10.68
CA GLN A 226 5.12 10.11 11.62
C GLN A 226 6.27 9.29 12.20
N LYS A 227 6.30 9.18 13.53
CA LYS A 227 7.25 8.34 14.26
C LYS A 227 6.65 6.96 14.51
N GLY A 228 7.45 5.92 14.35
CA GLY A 228 7.04 4.53 14.54
C GLY A 228 6.64 3.81 13.26
N ILE A 229 6.50 2.49 13.35
CA ILE A 229 6.18 1.62 12.23
C ILE A 229 4.67 1.66 11.97
N PRO A 230 4.19 2.20 10.84
CA PRO A 230 2.76 2.37 10.59
C PRO A 230 2.07 1.08 10.12
N ILE A 231 2.78 -0.06 10.16
CA ILE A 231 2.31 -1.38 9.73
C ILE A 231 2.49 -2.39 10.86
N SER A 232 1.62 -3.40 10.94
CA SER A 232 1.71 -4.41 12.00
C SER A 232 3.04 -5.17 11.93
N VAL A 233 3.67 -5.37 13.09
CA VAL A 233 4.91 -6.13 13.21
C VAL A 233 4.73 -7.57 12.70
N GLU A 234 3.56 -8.18 12.90
CA GLU A 234 3.22 -9.52 12.37
C GLU A 234 3.23 -9.58 10.83
N HIS A 235 2.81 -8.48 10.19
CA HIS A 235 2.79 -8.39 8.74
C HIS A 235 4.21 -8.25 8.20
N LEU A 236 5.02 -7.42 8.87
CA LEU A 236 6.45 -7.30 8.59
C LEU A 236 7.19 -8.62 8.74
N PHE A 237 6.95 -9.36 9.82
CA PHE A 237 7.52 -10.68 10.01
C PHE A 237 7.21 -11.61 8.84
N SER A 238 5.98 -11.58 8.34
CA SER A 238 5.57 -12.42 7.21
C SER A 238 6.27 -12.02 5.90
N MET A 239 6.48 -10.71 5.68
CA MET A 239 7.25 -10.20 4.55
C MET A 239 8.73 -10.58 4.65
N CYS A 240 9.33 -10.44 5.85
CA CYS A 240 10.71 -10.88 6.09
C CYS A 240 10.87 -12.37 5.82
N ASN A 241 9.99 -13.22 6.34
CA ASN A 241 10.04 -14.66 6.11
C ASN A 241 9.89 -15.03 4.63
N ASP A 242 9.02 -14.33 3.89
CA ASP A 242 8.91 -14.52 2.43
C ASP A 242 10.21 -14.11 1.71
N PHE A 243 10.84 -13.00 2.12
CA PHE A 243 12.17 -12.63 1.62
C PHE A 243 13.21 -13.72 1.87
N ILE A 244 13.30 -14.21 3.11
CA ILE A 244 14.23 -15.28 3.50
C ILE A 244 13.99 -16.53 2.66
N SER A 245 12.74 -16.99 2.57
CA SER A 245 12.37 -18.18 1.80
C SER A 245 12.72 -18.03 0.32
N LYS A 246 12.43 -16.87 -0.28
CA LYS A 246 12.72 -16.62 -1.69
C LYS A 246 14.22 -16.56 -1.97
N CYS A 247 15.00 -15.95 -1.09
CA CYS A 247 16.47 -16.00 -1.18
C CYS A 247 16.96 -17.45 -1.10
N GLN A 248 16.47 -18.26 -0.16
CA GLN A 248 16.93 -19.64 -0.03
C GLN A 248 16.56 -20.53 -1.23
N GLN A 249 15.37 -20.35 -1.80
CA GLN A 249 14.85 -21.22 -2.86
C GLN A 249 15.28 -20.79 -4.26
N ASN A 250 15.39 -19.49 -4.53
CA ASN A 250 15.43 -18.98 -5.91
C ASN A 250 16.80 -18.46 -6.37
N LEU A 251 17.85 -18.43 -5.53
CA LEU A 251 19.17 -17.95 -5.94
C LEU A 251 19.90 -18.87 -6.94
N GLY A 252 19.34 -20.04 -7.30
CA GLY A 252 19.91 -20.90 -8.33
C GLY A 252 19.67 -20.40 -9.76
N CYS A 253 18.48 -19.85 -10.04
CA CYS A 253 18.08 -19.30 -11.35
C CYS A 253 16.75 -18.54 -11.22
N PRO A 254 16.72 -17.34 -10.60
CA PRO A 254 15.47 -16.65 -10.30
C PRO A 254 14.84 -16.08 -11.58
N SER A 255 13.51 -16.09 -11.64
CA SER A 255 12.80 -15.36 -12.70
C SER A 255 12.94 -13.84 -12.52
N SER A 256 12.67 -13.07 -13.57
CA SER A 256 12.63 -11.60 -13.47
C SER A 256 11.63 -11.12 -12.40
N GLU A 257 10.49 -11.81 -12.28
CA GLU A 257 9.48 -11.53 -11.28
C GLU A 257 9.97 -11.81 -9.85
N ASP A 258 10.71 -12.90 -9.66
CA ASP A 258 11.32 -13.23 -8.36
C ASP A 258 12.32 -12.16 -7.94
N LEU A 259 13.21 -11.74 -8.84
CA LEU A 259 14.17 -10.66 -8.58
C LEU A 259 13.47 -9.36 -8.21
N GLN A 260 12.41 -9.00 -8.93
CA GLN A 260 11.63 -7.80 -8.63
C GLN A 260 10.92 -7.91 -7.27
N SER A 261 10.34 -9.07 -6.95
CA SER A 261 9.70 -9.31 -5.66
C SER A 261 10.71 -9.24 -4.51
N ILE A 262 11.89 -9.85 -4.67
CA ILE A 262 12.99 -9.81 -3.69
C ILE A 262 13.42 -8.35 -3.48
N PHE A 263 13.59 -7.58 -4.56
CA PHE A 263 13.96 -6.17 -4.49
C PHE A 263 12.93 -5.32 -3.74
N LEU A 264 11.64 -5.50 -4.03
CA LEU A 264 10.59 -4.72 -3.36
C LEU A 264 10.45 -5.12 -1.89
N LEU A 265 10.51 -6.42 -1.57
CA LEU A 265 10.56 -6.92 -0.19
C LEU A 265 11.71 -6.27 0.58
N PHE A 266 12.86 -6.27 -0.05
CA PHE A 266 14.07 -5.70 0.51
C PHE A 266 13.94 -4.20 0.77
N LYS A 267 13.32 -3.45 -0.16
CA LYS A 267 13.01 -2.02 0.05
C LYS A 267 12.07 -1.79 1.23
N VAL A 268 11.04 -2.62 1.40
CA VAL A 268 10.15 -2.53 2.56
C VAL A 268 10.96 -2.67 3.85
N ILE A 269 11.81 -3.71 3.95
CA ILE A 269 12.68 -3.93 5.09
C ILE A 269 13.58 -2.71 5.31
N ALA A 270 14.26 -2.23 4.27
CA ALA A 270 15.15 -1.07 4.32
C ALA A 270 14.51 0.19 4.91
N ILE A 271 13.29 0.50 4.44
CA ILE A 271 12.55 1.70 4.83
C ILE A 271 12.18 1.60 6.31
N VAL A 272 11.65 0.46 6.74
CA VAL A 272 11.29 0.29 8.15
C VAL A 272 12.55 0.27 9.01
N SER A 273 13.67 -0.30 8.53
CA SER A 273 14.96 -0.37 9.27
C SER A 273 15.57 0.98 9.58
N ASN A 274 15.21 2.02 8.83
CA ASN A 274 15.65 3.38 9.12
C ASN A 274 15.04 3.94 10.43
N GLU A 275 13.91 3.37 10.89
CA GLU A 275 13.33 3.63 12.20
C GLU A 275 13.69 2.52 13.17
N LYS A 276 14.62 2.80 14.10
CA LYS A 276 14.86 2.12 15.38
C LYS A 276 14.15 0.75 15.54
N TYR A 277 14.70 -0.25 14.84
CA TYR A 277 14.26 -1.66 14.75
C TYR A 277 14.41 -2.46 16.06
N TYR A 278 14.28 -1.82 17.23
CA TYR A 278 14.63 -2.42 18.53
C TYR A 278 13.75 -3.59 18.98
N SER A 279 12.65 -3.90 18.29
CA SER A 279 11.70 -4.94 18.71
C SER A 279 11.83 -6.26 17.96
N LEU A 280 12.81 -6.39 17.05
CA LEU A 280 12.91 -7.51 16.09
C LEU A 280 14.19 -8.36 16.21
N ASP A 281 14.88 -8.27 17.35
CA ASP A 281 16.18 -8.91 17.68
C ASP A 281 16.35 -10.40 17.27
N GLN A 282 15.25 -11.14 17.03
CA GLN A 282 15.26 -12.57 16.74
C GLN A 282 15.54 -12.94 15.28
N PHE A 283 15.48 -12.01 14.32
CA PHE A 283 15.67 -12.32 12.89
C PHE A 283 16.86 -11.60 12.26
N ASP A 284 17.59 -10.81 13.04
CA ASP A 284 18.62 -9.92 12.51
C ASP A 284 19.83 -10.67 11.98
N PHE A 285 20.20 -11.81 12.58
CA PHE A 285 21.26 -12.67 12.07
C PHE A 285 20.86 -13.35 10.75
N GLU A 286 19.68 -13.95 10.67
CA GLU A 286 19.17 -14.54 9.43
C GLU A 286 19.02 -13.49 8.34
N LEU A 287 18.52 -12.30 8.65
CA LEU A 287 18.40 -11.21 7.68
C LEU A 287 19.77 -10.84 7.11
N LEU A 288 20.79 -10.62 7.97
CA LEU A 288 22.16 -10.35 7.53
C LEU A 288 22.69 -11.49 6.65
N ARG A 289 22.51 -12.75 7.04
CA ARG A 289 22.94 -13.91 6.25
C ARG A 289 22.25 -13.98 4.88
N ASN A 290 20.95 -13.70 4.79
CA ASN A 290 20.24 -13.72 3.52
C ASN A 290 20.62 -12.52 2.64
N VAL A 291 20.95 -11.37 3.25
CA VAL A 291 21.55 -10.23 2.54
C VAL A 291 22.91 -10.59 1.95
N VAL A 292 23.75 -11.33 2.69
CA VAL A 292 25.02 -11.87 2.17
C VAL A 292 24.79 -12.81 0.99
N GLN A 293 23.86 -13.76 1.12
CA GLN A 293 23.53 -14.67 0.02
C GLN A 293 23.06 -13.92 -1.23
N LEU A 294 22.29 -12.85 -1.05
CA LEU A 294 21.83 -12.01 -2.15
C LEU A 294 22.98 -11.21 -2.79
N LEU A 295 23.90 -10.66 -1.99
CA LEU A 295 25.14 -10.04 -2.48
C LEU A 295 25.96 -11.01 -3.31
N THR A 296 26.17 -12.21 -2.78
CA THR A 296 26.91 -13.27 -3.43
C THR A 296 26.27 -13.67 -4.75
N PHE A 297 24.95 -13.87 -4.75
CA PHE A 297 24.21 -14.14 -5.97
C PHE A 297 24.39 -13.03 -7.00
N ILE A 298 24.20 -11.77 -6.61
CA ILE A 298 24.34 -10.62 -7.50
C ILE A 298 25.75 -10.55 -8.08
N ARG A 299 26.78 -10.77 -7.26
CA ARG A 299 28.18 -10.76 -7.69
C ARG A 299 28.45 -11.82 -8.75
N TYR A 300 27.94 -13.04 -8.56
CA TYR A 300 28.15 -14.15 -9.50
C TYR A 300 27.23 -14.13 -10.72
N ASN A 301 26.12 -13.41 -10.67
CA ASN A 301 25.12 -13.32 -11.75
C ASN A 301 25.08 -11.93 -12.40
N ALA A 302 26.12 -11.11 -12.22
CA ALA A 302 26.21 -9.77 -12.78
C ALA A 302 26.18 -9.75 -14.33
N ASP A 303 26.49 -10.89 -14.98
CA ASP A 303 26.50 -11.06 -16.43
C ASP A 303 25.14 -11.51 -17.01
N VAL A 304 24.11 -11.67 -16.19
CA VAL A 304 22.78 -12.10 -16.64
C VAL A 304 22.05 -10.92 -17.31
N ALA A 305 21.74 -11.09 -18.61
CA ALA A 305 20.86 -10.30 -19.49
C ALA A 305 20.74 -8.78 -19.26
N VAL A 306 20.98 -7.99 -20.32
CA VAL A 306 20.95 -6.51 -20.34
C VAL A 306 19.72 -5.86 -19.66
N GLU A 307 18.54 -6.50 -19.71
CA GLU A 307 17.33 -6.01 -19.05
C GLU A 307 17.35 -6.16 -17.51
N ALA A 308 18.04 -7.17 -16.97
CA ALA A 308 18.20 -7.39 -15.53
C ALA A 308 19.28 -6.46 -14.93
N PHE A 309 20.20 -5.94 -15.73
CA PHE A 309 21.33 -5.12 -15.29
C PHE A 309 20.90 -3.87 -14.48
N SER A 310 19.88 -3.16 -14.95
CA SER A 310 19.37 -1.97 -14.24
C SER A 310 18.74 -2.32 -12.88
N THR A 311 17.99 -3.43 -12.82
CA THR A 311 17.38 -3.96 -11.61
C THR A 311 18.42 -4.47 -10.63
N ILE A 312 19.46 -5.16 -11.13
CA ILE A 312 20.58 -5.65 -10.33
C ILE A 312 21.34 -4.48 -9.70
N ASN A 313 21.66 -3.42 -10.45
CA ASN A 313 22.35 -2.27 -9.87
C ASN A 313 21.48 -1.48 -8.88
N MET A 314 20.17 -1.37 -9.12
CA MET A 314 19.23 -0.83 -8.13
C MET A 314 19.19 -1.69 -6.86
N LEU A 315 19.21 -3.02 -7.01
CA LEU A 315 19.23 -3.96 -5.91
C LEU A 315 20.51 -3.84 -5.08
N LYS A 316 21.68 -3.76 -5.73
CA LYS A 316 22.95 -3.54 -5.03
C LYS A 316 22.93 -2.24 -4.22
N HIS A 317 22.46 -1.13 -4.81
CA HIS A 317 22.36 0.16 -4.13
C HIS A 317 21.45 0.12 -2.93
N ALA A 318 20.23 -0.39 -3.10
CA ALA A 318 19.31 -0.57 -1.99
C ALA A 318 19.99 -1.41 -0.91
N LEU A 319 20.67 -2.48 -1.31
CA LEU A 319 21.26 -3.45 -0.39
C LEU A 319 22.31 -2.86 0.53
N LEU A 320 23.23 -2.08 -0.02
CA LEU A 320 24.26 -1.39 0.75
C LEU A 320 23.65 -0.35 1.71
N MET A 321 22.61 0.37 1.28
CA MET A 321 21.89 1.32 2.13
C MET A 321 21.22 0.65 3.33
N THR A 322 20.58 -0.50 3.12
CA THR A 322 19.96 -1.25 4.23
C THR A 322 20.99 -1.80 5.19
N ILE A 323 22.12 -2.33 4.70
CA ILE A 323 23.21 -2.80 5.59
C ILE A 323 23.66 -1.65 6.48
N SER A 324 23.97 -0.50 5.88
CA SER A 324 24.33 0.72 6.61
C SER A 324 23.27 1.07 7.66
N ASN A 325 21.99 1.14 7.27
CA ASN A 325 20.89 1.47 8.19
C ASN A 325 20.73 0.46 9.33
N LEU A 326 20.81 -0.84 9.05
CA LEU A 326 20.68 -1.90 10.05
C LEU A 326 21.74 -1.79 11.15
N VAL A 327 22.96 -1.42 10.79
CA VAL A 327 24.11 -1.48 11.71
C VAL A 327 24.49 -0.13 12.31
N LYS A 328 24.10 0.99 11.69
CA LYS A 328 24.52 2.35 12.08
C LYS A 328 24.30 2.66 13.55
N THR A 329 23.20 2.20 14.13
CA THR A 329 22.81 2.49 15.52
C THR A 329 22.69 1.26 16.41
N ASN A 330 22.89 0.05 15.87
CA ASN A 330 22.72 -1.20 16.61
C ASN A 330 24.06 -1.96 16.74
N ASN A 331 24.64 -1.94 17.94
CA ASN A 331 25.91 -2.62 18.21
C ASN A 331 25.79 -4.15 18.14
N SER A 332 24.63 -4.72 18.48
CA SER A 332 24.38 -6.16 18.34
C SER A 332 24.47 -6.59 16.86
N HIS A 333 23.88 -5.81 15.96
CA HIS A 333 23.98 -6.07 14.51
C HIS A 333 25.41 -5.94 13.99
N LYS A 334 26.19 -4.99 14.53
CA LYS A 334 27.61 -4.89 14.21
C LYS A 334 28.33 -6.16 14.65
N GLU A 335 28.15 -6.62 15.87
CA GLU A 335 28.79 -7.85 16.37
C GLU A 335 28.43 -9.08 15.50
N MET A 336 27.17 -9.21 15.11
CA MET A 336 26.70 -10.29 14.22
C MET A 336 27.25 -10.22 12.80
N ALA A 337 27.70 -9.04 12.34
CA ALA A 337 28.16 -8.85 10.97
C ALA A 337 29.34 -9.76 10.61
N LYS A 338 30.29 -9.91 11.54
CA LYS A 338 31.44 -10.80 11.38
C LYS A 338 30.98 -12.24 11.12
N ASP A 339 30.09 -12.75 11.97
CA ASP A 339 29.65 -14.14 11.91
C ASP A 339 28.74 -14.41 10.70
N SER A 340 28.09 -13.38 10.17
CA SER A 340 27.28 -13.48 8.94
C SER A 340 28.11 -13.56 7.65
N GLY A 341 29.40 -13.18 7.68
CA GLY A 341 30.27 -13.08 6.50
C GLY A 341 30.05 -11.83 5.64
N ILE A 342 29.29 -10.84 6.12
CA ILE A 342 28.94 -9.65 5.34
C ILE A 342 30.15 -8.73 5.08
N ILE A 343 31.12 -8.71 6.01
CA ILE A 343 32.32 -7.88 5.87
C ILE A 343 33.16 -8.40 4.70
N GLU A 344 33.38 -9.71 4.63
CA GLU A 344 34.12 -10.37 3.55
C GLU A 344 33.45 -10.17 2.21
N GLU A 345 32.12 -10.26 2.16
CA GLU A 345 31.40 -10.12 0.91
C GLU A 345 31.41 -8.68 0.39
N LEU A 346 31.34 -7.68 1.28
CA LEU A 346 31.53 -6.28 0.91
C LEU A 346 32.96 -6.00 0.43
N VAL A 347 33.97 -6.61 1.04
CA VAL A 347 35.36 -6.55 0.54
C VAL A 347 35.46 -7.19 -0.85
N ASN A 348 34.88 -8.39 -1.05
CA ASN A 348 34.85 -9.05 -2.34
C ASN A 348 34.15 -8.20 -3.41
N LEU A 349 33.09 -7.46 -3.04
CA LEU A 349 32.37 -6.56 -3.94
C LEU A 349 33.25 -5.39 -4.37
N ILE A 350 34.00 -4.78 -3.45
CA ILE A 350 34.98 -3.73 -3.75
C ILE A 350 36.09 -4.23 -4.69
N GLU A 351 36.54 -5.47 -4.52
CA GLU A 351 37.59 -6.08 -5.34
C GLU A 351 37.09 -6.47 -6.75
N ALA A 352 35.81 -6.85 -6.87
CA ALA A 352 35.21 -7.29 -8.14
C ALA A 352 34.74 -6.12 -9.04
N GLU A 353 34.24 -5.03 -8.45
CA GLU A 353 33.61 -3.93 -9.17
C GLU A 353 34.63 -2.84 -9.57
N GLY A 354 35.40 -3.10 -10.63
CA GLY A 354 36.43 -2.19 -11.14
C GLY A 354 35.92 -0.90 -11.83
N GLY A 355 34.65 -0.50 -11.69
CA GLY A 355 34.10 0.60 -12.50
C GLY A 355 32.85 1.36 -12.01
N ASP A 356 32.00 0.81 -11.12
CA ASP A 356 30.82 1.55 -10.63
C ASP A 356 31.16 2.38 -9.38
N ILE A 357 31.46 3.67 -9.59
CA ILE A 357 31.82 4.63 -8.53
C ILE A 357 30.73 4.77 -7.46
N PHE A 358 29.44 4.63 -7.83
CA PHE A 358 28.37 4.78 -6.86
C PHE A 358 28.31 3.56 -5.94
N LEU A 359 28.29 2.37 -6.52
CA LEU A 359 28.31 1.13 -5.78
C LEU A 359 29.53 1.06 -4.84
N TYR A 360 30.69 1.44 -5.38
CA TYR A 360 31.93 1.55 -4.66
C TYR A 360 31.79 2.41 -3.39
N ARG A 361 31.21 3.62 -3.53
CA ARG A 361 31.01 4.56 -2.43
C ARG A 361 30.06 4.02 -1.35
N TYR A 362 28.94 3.43 -1.75
CA TYR A 362 27.99 2.86 -0.78
C TYR A 362 28.53 1.63 -0.06
N THR A 363 29.39 0.84 -0.73
CA THR A 363 30.02 -0.34 -0.13
C THR A 363 30.99 0.08 0.98
N ILE A 364 31.76 1.14 0.72
CA ILE A 364 32.60 1.78 1.74
C ILE A 364 31.76 2.29 2.92
N TYR A 365 30.66 3.01 2.66
CA TYR A 365 29.83 3.53 3.75
C TYR A 365 29.25 2.41 4.63
N ALA A 366 28.76 1.33 4.00
CA ALA A 366 28.29 0.16 4.73
C ALA A 366 29.40 -0.46 5.60
N LEU A 367 30.61 -0.66 5.05
CA LEU A 367 31.76 -1.15 5.81
C LEU A 367 32.15 -0.23 6.98
N MET A 368 32.14 1.09 6.75
CA MET A 368 32.42 2.06 7.81
C MET A 368 31.40 1.98 8.94
N ASP A 369 30.10 1.91 8.64
CA ASP A 369 29.07 1.80 9.66
C ASP A 369 29.16 0.47 10.43
N LEU A 370 29.50 -0.63 9.75
CA LEU A 370 29.73 -1.94 10.36
C LEU A 370 30.90 -1.95 11.35
N CYS A 371 31.94 -1.18 11.05
CA CYS A 371 33.16 -1.22 11.83
C CYS A 371 33.25 -0.07 12.87
N LYS A 372 32.51 1.03 12.68
CA LYS A 372 32.59 2.21 13.55
C LYS A 372 32.29 1.87 15.02
N GLY A 373 33.30 2.00 15.87
CA GLY A 373 33.23 1.77 17.31
C GLY A 373 33.00 0.31 17.70
N ASN A 374 33.42 -0.65 16.87
CA ASN A 374 33.19 -2.08 17.07
C ASN A 374 34.44 -2.93 16.69
N PRO A 375 34.66 -4.11 17.32
CA PRO A 375 35.78 -5.03 17.02
C PRO A 375 35.90 -5.48 15.55
N ASN A 376 34.84 -5.33 14.76
CA ASN A 376 34.86 -5.54 13.31
C ASN A 376 35.99 -4.79 12.59
N MET A 377 36.48 -3.68 13.16
CA MET A 377 37.64 -2.97 12.65
C MET A 377 38.91 -3.83 12.58
N GLU A 378 39.22 -4.52 13.66
CA GLU A 378 40.38 -5.40 13.73
C GLU A 378 40.22 -6.57 12.76
N TYR A 379 38.98 -7.07 12.64
CA TYR A 379 38.64 -8.12 11.70
C TYR A 379 38.85 -7.70 10.24
N LEU A 380 38.31 -6.54 9.85
CA LEU A 380 38.50 -5.96 8.51
C LEU A 380 39.98 -5.73 8.21
N SER A 381 40.74 -5.19 9.17
CA SER A 381 42.20 -5.00 9.04
C SER A 381 42.92 -6.33 8.80
N GLY A 382 42.51 -7.39 9.50
CA GLY A 382 43.01 -8.75 9.31
C GLY A 382 42.77 -9.27 7.89
N ILE A 383 41.53 -9.12 7.37
CA ILE A 383 41.18 -9.52 6.00
C ILE A 383 42.01 -8.77 4.96
N VAL A 384 42.14 -7.44 5.09
CA VAL A 384 42.89 -6.61 4.14
C VAL A 384 44.38 -6.97 4.16
N THR A 385 44.96 -7.19 5.35
CA THR A 385 46.37 -7.58 5.50
C THR A 385 46.65 -8.95 4.88
N GLN A 386 45.77 -9.94 5.10
CA GLN A 386 45.88 -11.25 4.47
C GLN A 386 45.81 -11.18 2.95
N ARG A 387 45.13 -10.17 2.41
CA ARG A 387 44.93 -9.96 0.96
C ARG A 387 45.81 -8.86 0.38
N GLU A 388 46.81 -8.34 1.10
CA GLU A 388 47.55 -7.13 0.72
C GLU A 388 48.17 -7.18 -0.69
N HIS A 389 48.53 -8.37 -1.16
CA HIS A 389 49.08 -8.63 -2.50
C HIS A 389 48.03 -8.65 -3.63
N LYS A 390 46.73 -8.64 -3.30
CA LYS A 390 45.57 -8.61 -4.23
C LYS A 390 44.59 -7.47 -3.94
N ALA A 391 44.72 -6.80 -2.80
CA ALA A 391 43.82 -5.75 -2.35
C ALA A 391 43.91 -4.54 -3.29
N SER A 392 42.76 -3.97 -3.64
CA SER A 392 42.73 -2.75 -4.43
C SER A 392 43.44 -1.60 -3.68
N PRO A 393 44.09 -0.64 -4.37
CA PRO A 393 44.72 0.52 -3.73
C PRO A 393 43.77 1.29 -2.81
N VAL A 394 42.47 1.20 -3.06
CA VAL A 394 41.45 1.90 -2.30
C VAL A 394 41.01 1.11 -1.06
N LEU A 395 41.01 -0.23 -1.08
CA LEU A 395 40.90 -1.04 0.15
C LEU A 395 42.07 -0.77 1.10
N LEU A 396 43.28 -0.65 0.56
CA LEU A 396 44.46 -0.28 1.34
C LEU A 396 44.36 1.15 1.90
N LYS A 397 43.81 2.08 1.13
CA LYS A 397 43.53 3.45 1.60
C LYS A 397 42.46 3.47 2.68
N LEU A 398 41.37 2.71 2.51
CA LEU A 398 40.28 2.59 3.47
C LEU A 398 40.80 2.01 4.80
N ALA A 399 41.57 0.91 4.76
CA ALA A 399 42.17 0.33 5.96
C ALA A 399 43.04 1.34 6.72
N ARG A 400 43.81 2.18 6.00
CA ARG A 400 44.61 3.27 6.59
C ARG A 400 43.76 4.41 7.14
N GLU A 401 42.75 4.87 6.39
CA GLU A 401 41.85 5.96 6.81
C GLU A 401 40.99 5.56 8.02
N ILE A 402 40.56 4.30 8.12
CA ILE A 402 39.79 3.86 9.28
C ILE A 402 40.70 3.61 10.50
N GLN A 403 41.94 3.10 10.33
CA GLN A 403 42.94 3.05 11.43
C GLN A 403 43.17 4.43 12.06
N TRP A 404 43.14 5.50 11.25
CA TRP A 404 43.35 6.87 11.70
C TRP A 404 42.18 7.43 12.53
N ASN A 405 40.94 7.02 12.25
CA ASN A 405 39.75 7.48 12.99
C ASN A 405 39.48 6.70 14.30
N THR A 406 40.31 5.70 14.61
CA THR A 406 40.18 4.85 15.82
C THR A 406 41.38 4.95 16.77
N SER A 407 42.42 5.69 16.39
CA SER A 407 43.46 6.09 17.35
C SER A 407 42.87 7.17 18.28
N PRO A 408 43.03 7.03 19.61
CA PRO A 408 42.37 7.90 20.59
C PRO A 408 42.70 9.39 20.44
#